data_AF-S6UJ91-F1
#
_entry.id   AF-S6UJ91-F1
#
_cell.length_a   1.000
_cell.length_b   1.000
_cell.length_c   1.000
_cell.angle_alpha   90.00
_cell.angle_beta   90.00
_cell.angle_gamma   90.00
#
_symmetry.space_group_name_H-M   'P 1'
#
loop_
_entity.id
_entity.type
_entity.pdbx_description
1 polymer ?
#
loop_
_entity_poly.entity_id
_entity_poly.type
_entity_poly.pdbx_seq_one_letter_code
_entity_poly.pdbx_strand_id
1 'polypeptide(L)' 'MFLTPAADEKGRDEQIYQHVLEAIVEHRLAPGTRLPEDALAEVFEISRTGIRKVLQRLAL' A
#
# COMPACT_ATOMS: atom_id res chain seq x y z
N MET A 1 -0.39 18.21 -22.39
CA MET A 1 0.83 17.42 -22.09
C MET A 1 0.57 16.69 -20.78
N PHE A 2 0.06 15.46 -20.86
CA PHE A 2 -0.14 14.64 -19.65
C PHE A 2 1.12 13.82 -19.47
N LEU A 3 1.82 14.07 -18.36
CA LEU A 3 2.97 13.29 -17.93
C LEU A 3 2.53 11.83 -17.81
N THR A 4 3.30 10.90 -18.37
CA THR A 4 3.16 9.47 -18.12
C THR A 4 3.85 9.17 -16.79
N PRO A 5 3.14 8.85 -15.69
CA PRO A 5 3.78 8.59 -14.40
C PRO A 5 3.94 7.09 -14.11
N ALA A 6 4.02 6.23 -15.12
CA ALA A 6 4.06 4.77 -14.89
C ALA A 6 5.35 4.28 -14.20
N ALA A 7 6.45 5.05 -14.28
CA ALA A 7 7.71 4.71 -13.62
C ALA A 7 7.73 5.17 -12.14
N ASP A 8 7.15 6.33 -11.85
CA ASP A 8 7.04 6.90 -10.49
C ASP A 8 5.97 6.20 -9.65
N GLU A 9 4.99 5.57 -10.28
CA GLU A 9 3.96 4.77 -9.60
C GLU A 9 4.55 3.47 -9.03
N LYS A 10 5.35 2.73 -9.82
CA LYS A 10 5.98 1.49 -9.34
C LYS A 10 6.92 1.71 -8.14
N GLY A 11 7.68 2.80 -8.15
CA GLY A 11 8.56 3.15 -7.03
C GLY A 11 7.78 3.44 -5.75
N ARG A 12 6.66 4.17 -5.87
CA ARG A 12 5.76 4.45 -4.74
C ARG A 12 5.07 3.20 -4.23
N ASP A 13 4.55 2.34 -5.13
CA ASP A 13 3.93 1.07 -4.75
C ASP A 13 4.87 0.19 -3.92
N GLU A 14 6.16 0.15 -4.28
CA GLU A 14 7.19 -0.59 -3.54
C GLU A 14 7.49 0.04 -2.17
N GLN A 15 7.59 1.37 -2.09
CA GLN A 15 7.78 2.08 -0.81
C GLN A 15 6.60 1.86 0.15
N ILE A 16 5.38 1.88 -0.37
CA ILE A 16 4.17 1.63 0.42
C ILE A 16 4.12 0.18 0.86
N TYR A 17 4.45 -0.76 -0.04
CA TYR A 17 4.58 -2.17 0.32
C TYR A 17 5.56 -2.38 1.46
N GLN A 18 6.76 -1.78 1.38
CA GLN A 18 7.76 -1.86 2.46
C GLN A 18 7.25 -1.24 3.76
N HIS A 19 6.60 -0.07 3.71
CA HIS A 19 6.02 0.57 4.90
C HIS A 19 4.92 -0.27 5.55
N VAL A 20 4.02 -0.85 4.76
CA VAL A 20 2.95 -1.73 5.25
C VAL A 20 3.55 -3.00 5.83
N LEU A 21 4.55 -3.60 5.16
CA LEU A 21 5.25 -4.78 5.64
C LEU A 21 5.98 -4.50 6.96
N GLU A 22 6.69 -3.37 7.06
CA GLU A 22 7.37 -2.95 8.28
C GLU A 22 6.36 -2.71 9.41
N ALA A 23 5.23 -2.05 9.14
CA ALA A 23 4.17 -1.87 10.13
C ALA A 23 3.53 -3.19 10.61
N ILE A 24 3.46 -4.21 9.74
CA ILE A 24 3.01 -5.56 10.10
C ILE A 24 4.08 -6.27 10.93
N VAL A 25 5.35 -6.20 10.53
CA VAL A 25 6.51 -6.83 11.21
C VAL A 25 6.78 -6.21 12.57
N GLU A 26 6.63 -4.89 12.72
CA GLU A 26 6.71 -4.14 13.98
C GLU A 26 5.57 -4.50 14.97
N HIS A 27 4.75 -5.51 14.66
CA HIS A 27 3.60 -5.97 15.46
C HIS A 27 2.60 -4.85 15.82
N ARG A 28 2.58 -3.74 15.07
CA ARG A 28 1.55 -2.70 15.22
C ARG A 28 0.17 -3.17 14.76
N LEU A 29 0.11 -4.27 14.01
CA LEU A 29 -1.11 -4.91 13.55
C LEU A 29 -1.12 -6.36 14.02
N ALA A 30 -2.01 -6.67 14.96
CA ALA A 30 -2.22 -8.05 15.38
C ALA A 30 -2.73 -8.87 14.19
N PRO A 31 -2.27 -10.12 13.99
CA PRO A 31 -2.79 -10.99 12.94
C PRO A 31 -4.31 -11.15 13.10
N GLY A 32 -5.07 -10.81 12.06
CA GLY A 32 -6.53 -10.76 12.11
C GLY A 32 -7.14 -9.36 12.30
N THR A 33 -6.31 -8.33 12.50
CA THR A 33 -6.76 -6.93 12.41
C THR A 33 -7.21 -6.67 10.98
N ARG A 34 -8.46 -6.27 10.78
CA ARG A 34 -8.94 -5.83 9.48
C ARG A 34 -8.11 -4.63 9.05
N LEU A 35 -7.39 -4.78 7.95
CA LEU A 35 -6.73 -3.70 7.23
C LEU A 35 -7.66 -3.23 6.11
N PRO A 36 -8.62 -2.32 6.38
CA PRO A 36 -9.46 -1.80 5.33
C PRO A 36 -8.61 -1.02 4.33
N GLU A 37 -8.78 -1.37 3.05
CA GLU A 37 -8.11 -0.73 1.91
C GLU A 37 -8.30 0.80 1.95
N ASP A 38 -9.47 1.25 2.41
CA ASP A 38 -9.85 2.65 2.49
C ASP A 38 -9.02 3.43 3.52
N ALA A 39 -8.82 2.87 4.72
CA ALA A 39 -8.00 3.53 5.75
C ALA A 39 -6.52 3.56 5.34
N LEU A 40 -6.04 2.51 4.68
CA LEU A 40 -4.68 2.49 4.16
C LEU A 40 -4.50 3.48 3.00
N ALA A 41 -5.49 3.57 2.10
CA ALA A 41 -5.49 4.57 1.04
C ALA A 41 -5.43 5.99 1.59
N GLU A 42 -6.15 6.26 2.68
CA GLU A 42 -6.13 7.56 3.38
C GLU A 42 -4.79 7.82 4.08
N VAL A 43 -4.26 6.84 4.83
CA VAL A 43 -2.99 6.95 5.56
C VAL A 43 -1.78 7.15 4.63
N PHE A 44 -1.79 6.48 3.47
CA PHE A 44 -0.71 6.56 2.49
C PHE A 44 -0.99 7.59 1.37
N GLU A 45 -2.11 8.32 1.45
CA GLU A 45 -2.56 9.31 0.46
C GLU A 45 -2.51 8.79 -0.99
N ILE A 46 -2.91 7.52 -1.18
CA ILE A 46 -2.91 6.85 -2.48
C ILE A 46 -4.31 6.49 -2.95
N SER A 47 -4.47 6.38 -4.27
CA SER A 47 -5.71 5.90 -4.89
C SER A 47 -6.06 4.48 -4.41
N ARG A 48 -7.37 4.19 -4.28
CA ARG A 48 -7.91 2.84 -3.99
C ARG A 48 -7.32 1.75 -4.89
N THR A 49 -7.02 2.08 -6.14
CA THR A 49 -6.40 1.15 -7.11
C THR A 49 -4.95 0.81 -6.77
N GLY A 50 -4.18 1.75 -6.21
CA GLY A 50 -2.79 1.55 -5.79
C GLY A 50 -2.72 0.67 -4.54
N ILE A 51 -3.50 1.00 -3.49
CA ILE A 51 -3.53 0.20 -2.27
C ILE A 51 -4.01 -1.23 -2.52
N ARG A 52 -4.99 -1.41 -3.42
CA ARG A 52 -5.48 -2.74 -3.81
C ARG A 52 -4.36 -3.58 -4.43
N LYS A 53 -3.51 -3.00 -5.29
CA LYS A 53 -2.36 -3.72 -5.87
C LYS A 53 -1.37 -4.13 -4.79
N VAL A 54 -1.05 -3.24 -3.85
CA VAL A 54 -0.13 -3.53 -2.73
C VAL A 54 -0.70 -4.62 -1.84
N LEU A 55 -1.97 -4.53 -1.44
CA LEU A 55 -2.64 -5.55 -0.61
C LEU A 55 -2.76 -6.90 -1.32
N GLN A 56 -3.09 -6.93 -2.61
CA GLN A 56 -3.11 -8.16 -3.40
C GLN A 56 -1.73 -8.81 -3.46
N ARG A 57 -0.67 -8.01 -3.56
CA ARG A 57 0.73 -8.47 -3.57
C ARG A 57 1.19 -8.97 -2.20
N LEU A 58 0.60 -8.47 -1.12
CA LEU A 58 0.90 -8.85 0.27
C LEU A 58 0.09 -10.07 0.76
N ALA A 59 -1.05 -10.35 0.12
CA ALA A 59 -1.89 -11.52 0.38
C ALA A 59 -1.51 -12.77 -0.45
N LEU A 60 -0.54 -12.64 -1.36
CA LEU A 60 0.08 -13.73 -2.13
C LEU A 60 1.24 -14.34 -1.35
#